data_AF-A0A354K4C8-F1
#
_entry.id   AF-A0A354K4C8-F1
#
_cell.length_a   1.000
_cell.length_b   1.000
_cell.length_c   1.000
_cell.angle_alpha   90.00
_cell.angle_beta   90.00
_cell.angle_gamma   90.00
#
_symmetry.space_group_name_H-M   'P 1'
#
loop_
_entity.id
_entity.type
_entity.pdbx_description
1 polymer ?
#
loop_
_entity_poly.entity_id
_entity_poly.type
_entity_poly.pdbx_seq_one_letter_code
_entity_poly.pdbx_strand_id
1 'polypeptide(L)'
;MMTCSQTTDALRSIKGWRLTASFSVGGFLWVSFSRREPHRFLCISAQKITVADCIRGTVTECNAVYDEEALIAYSDAFPEEETVLAGEYGGSLPADSGHGEQIITTALPDGLSAISFRTADGESILFYLCYPAYICGFSPDGNAMILADDGDVYVLARETNPEGGAANAAD
;
A
#
# COMPACT_ATOMS: atom_id res chain seq x y z
N MET A 1 5.68 12.44 17.51
CA MET A 1 4.83 11.81 16.47
C MET A 1 4.80 12.72 15.26
N MET A 2 4.82 12.17 14.05
CA MET A 2 4.60 12.88 12.80
C MET A 2 3.11 13.18 12.63
N THR A 3 2.78 14.36 12.11
CA THR A 3 1.40 14.71 11.71
C THR A 3 1.08 14.12 10.34
N CYS A 4 -0.21 14.03 9.97
CA CYS A 4 -0.62 13.59 8.63
C CYS A 4 0.05 14.42 7.51
N SER A 5 0.26 15.73 7.74
CA SER A 5 0.98 16.58 6.78
C SER A 5 2.45 16.18 6.65
N GLN A 6 3.14 15.91 7.77
CA GLN A 6 4.54 15.48 7.74
C GLN A 6 4.71 14.12 7.05
N THR A 7 3.80 13.17 7.35
CA THR A 7 3.74 11.87 6.66
C THR A 7 3.54 12.07 5.16
N THR A 8 2.56 12.89 4.76
CA THR A 8 2.27 13.20 3.35
C THR A 8 3.48 13.80 2.63
N ASP A 9 4.14 14.78 3.24
CA ASP A 9 5.28 15.46 2.65
C ASP A 9 6.48 14.52 2.51
N ALA A 10 6.73 13.66 3.50
CA ALA A 10 7.77 12.64 3.44
C ALA A 10 7.49 11.61 2.34
N LEU A 11 6.25 11.11 2.23
CA LEU A 11 5.85 10.19 1.15
C LEU A 11 6.02 10.81 -0.24
N ARG A 12 5.70 12.10 -0.40
CA ARG A 12 5.90 12.84 -1.67
C ARG A 12 7.37 13.06 -2.03
N SER A 13 8.28 12.97 -1.06
CA SER A 13 9.72 13.15 -1.27
C SER A 13 10.41 11.89 -1.80
N ILE A 14 9.74 10.73 -1.79
CA ILE A 14 10.30 9.46 -2.28
C ILE A 14 10.42 9.53 -3.80
N LYS A 15 11.66 9.64 -4.30
CA LYS A 15 11.93 9.75 -5.74
C LYS A 15 11.49 8.48 -6.48
N GLY A 16 10.94 8.66 -7.69
CA GLY A 16 10.44 7.55 -8.51
C GLY A 16 9.13 6.95 -8.02
N TRP A 17 8.49 7.57 -7.03
CA TRP A 17 7.20 7.20 -6.50
C TRP A 17 6.29 8.43 -6.41
N ARG A 18 5.01 8.23 -6.71
CA ARG A 18 3.99 9.26 -6.67
C ARG A 18 2.93 8.88 -5.66
N LEU A 19 2.65 9.77 -4.71
CA LEU A 19 1.45 9.68 -3.86
C LEU A 19 0.21 9.93 -4.74
N THR A 20 -0.56 8.88 -4.99
CA THR A 20 -1.70 8.90 -5.93
C THR A 20 -3.03 9.12 -5.23
N ALA A 21 -3.16 8.64 -3.99
CA ALA A 21 -4.33 8.86 -3.16
C ALA A 21 -3.95 8.95 -1.68
N SER A 22 -4.77 9.70 -0.95
CA SER A 22 -4.83 9.72 0.51
C SER A 22 -6.29 9.87 0.88
N PHE A 23 -6.84 8.94 1.65
CA PHE A 23 -8.25 8.97 2.01
C PHE A 23 -8.46 8.36 3.40
N SER A 24 -9.39 8.95 4.15
CA SER A 24 -9.71 8.47 5.49
C SER A 24 -10.61 7.24 5.44
N VAL A 25 -10.35 6.29 6.34
CA VAL A 25 -11.10 5.03 6.44
C VAL A 25 -11.56 4.82 7.87
N GLY A 26 -12.86 4.94 8.12
CA GLY A 26 -13.41 4.69 9.44
C GLY A 26 -13.43 3.20 9.79
N GLY A 27 -12.62 2.80 10.77
CA GLY A 27 -12.54 1.42 11.25
C GLY A 27 -11.92 0.49 10.20
N PHE A 28 -10.72 0.82 9.72
CA PHE A 28 -9.94 -0.05 8.85
C PHE A 28 -9.79 -1.45 9.47
N LEU A 29 -9.93 -2.50 8.66
CA LEU A 29 -9.76 -3.89 9.11
C LEU A 29 -8.70 -4.61 8.27
N TRP A 30 -8.88 -4.59 6.93
CA TRP A 30 -8.07 -5.40 6.03
C TRP A 30 -7.80 -4.70 4.71
N VAL A 31 -6.70 -5.11 4.08
CA VAL A 31 -6.41 -4.89 2.68
C VAL A 31 -6.22 -6.20 1.96
N SER A 32 -6.46 -6.20 0.66
CA SER A 32 -6.21 -7.36 -0.17
C SER A 32 -5.87 -6.95 -1.60
N PHE A 33 -4.62 -7.16 -2.02
CA PHE A 33 -4.22 -6.90 -3.40
C PHE A 33 -4.72 -8.01 -4.33
N SER A 34 -5.16 -7.61 -5.51
CA SER A 34 -5.30 -8.56 -6.61
C SER A 34 -3.90 -9.01 -7.08
N ARG A 35 -3.72 -10.31 -7.30
CA ARG A 35 -2.56 -10.88 -7.98
C ARG A 35 -2.68 -10.76 -9.49
N ARG A 36 -3.90 -10.72 -10.04
CA ARG A 36 -4.16 -10.54 -11.48
C ARG A 36 -4.02 -9.09 -11.93
N GLU A 37 -4.40 -8.16 -11.07
CA GLU A 37 -4.33 -6.70 -11.25
C GLU A 37 -3.58 -6.06 -10.06
N PRO A 38 -2.26 -6.23 -9.92
CA PRO A 38 -1.48 -5.81 -8.72
C PRO A 38 -1.54 -4.33 -8.36
N HIS A 39 -1.99 -3.48 -9.28
CA HIS A 39 -2.22 -2.06 -9.04
C HIS A 39 -3.56 -1.77 -8.36
N ARG A 40 -4.37 -2.79 -8.02
CA ARG A 40 -5.66 -2.63 -7.36
C ARG A 40 -5.71 -3.46 -6.08
N PHE A 41 -6.38 -2.92 -5.06
CA PHE A 41 -6.60 -3.61 -3.80
C PHE A 41 -7.99 -3.35 -3.23
N LEU A 42 -8.54 -4.33 -2.51
CA LEU A 42 -9.67 -4.14 -1.62
C LEU A 42 -9.21 -3.44 -0.35
N CYS A 43 -9.96 -2.45 0.09
CA CYS A 43 -9.89 -1.90 1.44
C CYS A 43 -11.21 -2.23 2.15
N ILE A 44 -11.11 -3.06 3.19
CA ILE A 44 -12.23 -3.53 4.01
C ILE A 44 -12.21 -2.75 5.31
N SER A 45 -13.32 -2.08 5.61
CA SER A 45 -13.52 -1.38 6.88
C SER A 45 -14.85 -1.75 7.50
N ALA A 46 -15.03 -1.38 8.77
CA ALA A 46 -16.29 -1.55 9.49
C ALA A 46 -17.46 -0.79 8.85
N GLN A 47 -17.18 0.21 8.00
CA GLN A 47 -18.22 1.03 7.36
C GLN A 47 -18.57 0.53 5.95
N LYS A 48 -17.58 0.11 5.17
CA LYS A 48 -17.75 -0.28 3.77
C LYS A 48 -16.55 -1.02 3.22
N ILE A 49 -16.76 -1.67 2.09
CA ILE A 49 -15.70 -2.29 1.30
C ILE A 49 -15.53 -1.48 0.01
N THR A 50 -14.29 -1.16 -0.31
CA THR A 50 -13.92 -0.38 -1.49
C THR A 50 -12.83 -1.10 -2.26
N VAL A 51 -12.77 -0.86 -3.56
CA VAL A 51 -11.60 -1.16 -4.39
C VAL A 51 -10.91 0.15 -4.73
N ALA A 52 -9.59 0.17 -4.54
CA ALA A 52 -8.73 1.28 -4.88
C ALA A 52 -7.83 0.91 -6.07
N ASP A 53 -7.63 1.86 -6.99
CA ASP A 53 -6.66 1.78 -8.09
C ASP A 53 -5.45 2.67 -7.73
N CYS A 54 -4.31 2.04 -7.48
CA CYS A 54 -3.08 2.69 -7.04
C CYS A 54 -2.50 3.62 -8.10
N ILE A 55 -2.72 3.37 -9.39
CA ILE A 55 -2.16 4.19 -10.46
C ILE A 55 -3.01 5.44 -10.65
N ARG A 56 -4.33 5.25 -10.73
CA ARG A 56 -5.30 6.33 -10.98
C ARG A 56 -5.66 7.12 -9.72
N GLY A 57 -5.41 6.56 -8.54
CA GLY A 57 -5.79 7.16 -7.26
C GLY A 57 -7.31 7.16 -7.02
N THR A 58 -8.06 6.31 -7.73
CA THR A 58 -9.52 6.23 -7.60
C THR A 58 -9.91 5.20 -6.56
N VAL A 59 -10.94 5.52 -5.77
CA VAL A 59 -11.52 4.61 -4.77
C VAL A 59 -13.02 4.52 -5.02
N THR A 60 -13.53 3.30 -5.15
CA THR A 60 -14.95 3.04 -5.43
C THR A 60 -15.47 1.94 -4.54
N GLU A 61 -16.72 2.05 -4.09
CA GLU A 61 -17.37 1.01 -3.29
C GLU A 61 -17.59 -0.25 -4.13
N CYS A 62 -17.47 -1.42 -3.47
CA CYS A 62 -17.67 -2.73 -4.08
C CYS A 62 -18.23 -3.69 -3.04
N ASN A 63 -18.71 -4.87 -3.48
CA ASN A 63 -19.14 -5.91 -2.57
C ASN A 63 -18.04 -6.94 -2.40
N ALA A 64 -17.84 -7.41 -1.17
CA ALA A 64 -16.98 -8.55 -0.90
C ALA A 64 -17.49 -9.34 0.30
N VAL A 65 -17.13 -10.62 0.32
CA VAL A 65 -17.19 -11.48 1.50
C VAL A 65 -15.77 -11.90 1.84
N TYR A 66 -15.48 -12.05 3.12
CA TYR A 66 -14.14 -12.36 3.58
C TYR A 66 -14.18 -13.30 4.79
N ASP A 67 -13.12 -14.09 4.92
CA ASP A 67 -12.91 -15.04 6.01
C ASP A 67 -11.64 -14.63 6.75
N GLU A 68 -11.81 -14.22 8.01
CA GLU A 68 -10.72 -13.73 8.87
C GLU A 68 -9.81 -14.86 9.37
N GLU A 69 -10.32 -16.09 9.46
CA GLU A 69 -9.52 -17.25 9.90
C GLU A 69 -8.67 -17.78 8.75
N ALA A 70 -9.27 -17.89 7.56
CA ALA A 70 -8.56 -18.32 6.35
C ALA A 70 -7.74 -17.19 5.71
N LEU A 71 -7.95 -15.93 6.12
CA LEU A 71 -7.32 -14.73 5.58
C LEU A 71 -7.53 -14.57 4.07
N ILE A 72 -8.76 -14.74 3.60
CA ILE A 72 -9.12 -14.63 2.19
C ILE A 72 -10.36 -13.76 1.96
N ALA A 73 -10.49 -13.20 0.77
CA ALA A 73 -11.66 -12.46 0.33
C ALA A 73 -12.05 -12.80 -1.12
N TYR A 74 -13.35 -12.64 -1.39
CA TYR A 74 -13.94 -12.71 -2.73
C TYR A 74 -14.75 -11.44 -2.96
N SER A 75 -14.53 -10.77 -4.10
CA SER A 75 -15.20 -9.50 -4.42
C SER A 75 -15.72 -9.47 -5.84
N ASP A 76 -16.81 -8.72 -6.05
CA ASP A 76 -17.29 -8.38 -7.39
C ASP A 76 -16.30 -7.52 -8.19
N ALA A 77 -15.36 -6.84 -7.53
CA ALA A 77 -14.27 -6.12 -8.17
C ALA A 77 -13.21 -7.06 -8.78
N PHE A 78 -13.11 -8.29 -8.26
CA PHE A 78 -12.17 -9.35 -8.68
C PHE A 78 -12.90 -10.71 -8.78
N PRO A 79 -13.86 -10.87 -9.72
CA PRO A 79 -14.83 -11.97 -9.69
C PRO A 79 -14.25 -13.37 -9.93
N GLU A 80 -13.04 -13.45 -10.50
CA GLU A 80 -12.35 -14.72 -10.80
C GLU A 80 -11.16 -14.96 -9.87
N GLU A 81 -11.13 -14.29 -8.71
CA GLU A 81 -9.97 -14.26 -7.85
C GLU A 81 -10.34 -14.37 -6.38
N GLU A 82 -9.65 -15.29 -5.70
CA GLU A 82 -9.50 -15.27 -4.25
C GLU A 82 -8.28 -14.40 -3.92
N THR A 83 -8.47 -13.35 -3.12
CA THR A 83 -7.39 -12.46 -2.70
C THR A 83 -7.05 -12.70 -1.24
N VAL A 84 -5.77 -12.52 -0.86
CA VAL A 84 -5.29 -12.78 0.50
C VAL A 84 -5.39 -11.53 1.35
N LEU A 85 -5.90 -11.64 2.57
CA LEU A 85 -6.04 -10.54 3.51
C LEU A 85 -4.71 -10.22 4.21
N ALA A 86 -4.48 -8.94 4.44
CA ALA A 86 -3.44 -8.43 5.34
C ALA A 86 -3.99 -7.23 6.13
N GLY A 87 -3.63 -7.12 7.41
CA GLY A 87 -4.11 -6.06 8.29
C GLY A 87 -3.60 -6.23 9.72
N GLU A 88 -4.18 -5.49 10.66
CA GLU A 88 -3.75 -5.52 12.07
C GLU A 88 -3.92 -6.92 12.69
N TYR A 89 -4.95 -7.67 12.29
CA TYR A 89 -5.29 -8.96 12.90
C TYR A 89 -4.64 -10.16 12.21
N GLY A 90 -3.80 -9.96 11.18
CA GLY A 90 -3.13 -11.06 10.50
C GLY A 90 -2.70 -10.77 9.06
N GLY A 91 -2.04 -11.75 8.46
CA GLY A 91 -1.46 -11.60 7.13
C GLY A 91 -0.31 -10.60 7.10
N SER A 92 0.24 -10.37 5.91
CA SER A 92 1.27 -9.35 5.70
C SER A 92 1.32 -8.94 4.24
N LEU A 93 1.77 -7.71 4.00
CA LEU A 93 2.20 -7.29 2.68
C LEU A 93 3.70 -7.50 2.52
N PRO A 94 4.20 -7.71 1.28
CA PRO A 94 5.63 -7.71 1.01
C PRO A 94 6.31 -6.44 1.57
N ALA A 95 7.37 -6.64 2.35
CA ALA A 95 8.23 -5.56 2.83
C ALA A 95 9.34 -5.20 1.83
N ASP A 96 9.54 -6.00 0.77
CA ASP A 96 10.47 -5.76 -0.32
C ASP A 96 9.67 -5.59 -1.61
N SER A 97 10.05 -4.62 -2.44
CA SER A 97 9.36 -4.34 -3.70
C SER A 97 9.72 -5.33 -4.82
N GLY A 98 10.78 -6.12 -4.68
CA GLY A 98 11.38 -6.88 -5.77
C GLY A 98 12.21 -6.04 -6.74
N HIS A 99 12.27 -4.71 -6.55
CA HIS A 99 13.07 -3.76 -7.34
C HIS A 99 14.20 -3.13 -6.51
N GLY A 100 14.49 -3.68 -5.34
CA GLY A 100 15.57 -3.27 -4.44
C GLY A 100 15.16 -2.30 -3.33
N GLU A 101 13.90 -1.84 -3.31
CA GLU A 101 13.40 -1.01 -2.21
C GLU A 101 12.75 -1.83 -1.11
N GLN A 102 12.81 -1.32 0.12
CA GLN A 102 12.32 -2.03 1.30
C GLN A 102 11.61 -1.11 2.29
N ILE A 103 10.60 -1.66 2.97
CA ILE A 103 9.94 -1.05 4.13
C ILE A 103 10.62 -1.55 5.39
N ILE A 104 11.09 -0.62 6.22
CA ILE A 104 11.74 -0.91 7.50
C ILE A 104 10.86 -0.37 8.61
N THR A 105 10.28 -1.27 9.40
CA THR A 105 9.48 -0.94 10.58
C THR A 105 10.30 -1.16 11.85
N THR A 106 10.40 -0.13 12.67
CA THR A 106 11.11 -0.16 13.96
C THR A 106 10.12 0.14 15.09
N ALA A 107 9.98 -0.80 16.03
CA ALA A 107 9.28 -0.54 17.29
C ALA A 107 10.11 0.37 18.18
N LEU A 108 9.47 1.38 18.76
CA LEU A 108 10.09 2.38 19.63
C LEU A 108 9.50 2.27 21.05
N PRO A 109 10.14 2.91 22.05
CA PRO A 109 9.54 3.04 23.38
C PRO A 109 8.15 3.67 23.35
N ASP A 110 7.39 3.46 24.43
CA ASP A 110 6.05 4.02 24.64
C ASP A 110 5.00 3.61 23.60
N GLY A 111 5.23 2.47 22.94
CA GLY A 111 4.30 1.89 21.96
C GLY A 111 4.30 2.60 20.62
N LEU A 112 5.31 3.42 20.32
CA LEU A 112 5.45 4.07 19.01
C LEU A 112 6.11 3.15 17.99
N SER A 113 5.95 3.49 16.72
CA SER A 113 6.57 2.86 15.57
C SER A 113 7.15 3.90 14.63
N ALA A 114 8.29 3.58 14.03
CA ALA A 114 8.87 4.32 12.93
C ALA A 114 8.86 3.44 11.68
N ILE A 115 8.40 3.97 10.54
CA ILE A 115 8.44 3.28 9.24
C ILE A 115 9.24 4.12 8.26
N SER A 116 10.26 3.49 7.68
CA SER A 116 11.14 4.10 6.69
C SER A 116 11.09 3.36 5.37
N PHE A 117 11.21 4.11 4.28
CA PHE A 117 11.41 3.59 2.93
C PHE A 117 12.91 3.57 2.66
N ARG A 118 13.48 2.39 2.44
CA ARG A 118 14.85 2.23 1.97
C ARG A 118 14.86 2.09 0.46
N THR A 119 15.53 3.00 -0.22
CA THR A 119 15.71 2.99 -1.67
C THR A 119 16.71 1.91 -2.12
N ALA A 120 16.74 1.61 -3.41
CA ALA A 120 17.65 0.62 -3.99
C ALA A 120 19.15 1.00 -3.86
N ASP A 121 19.47 2.28 -3.76
CA ASP A 121 20.83 2.80 -3.52
C ASP A 121 21.17 2.93 -2.02
N GLY A 122 20.25 2.56 -1.13
CA GLY A 122 20.48 2.47 0.31
C GLY A 122 20.15 3.73 1.11
N GLU A 123 19.63 4.80 0.48
CA GLU A 123 19.06 5.94 1.19
C GLU A 123 17.82 5.49 1.98
N SER A 124 17.62 6.04 3.18
CA SER A 124 16.49 5.71 4.04
C SER A 124 15.69 6.96 4.37
N ILE A 125 14.40 6.95 4.03
CA ILE A 125 13.48 8.08 4.20
C ILE A 125 12.46 7.68 5.28
N LEU A 126 12.53 8.32 6.45
CA LEU A 126 11.51 8.16 7.48
C LEU A 126 10.23 8.87 7.02
N PHE A 127 9.15 8.12 6.81
CA PHE A 127 7.87 8.68 6.38
C PHE A 127 6.75 8.51 7.40
N TYR A 128 6.97 7.72 8.45
CA TYR A 128 5.98 7.52 9.50
C TYR A 128 6.64 7.44 10.87
N LEU A 129 6.08 8.16 11.85
CA LEU A 129 6.48 8.10 13.25
C LEU A 129 5.25 8.34 14.14
N CYS A 130 4.50 7.30 14.46
CA CYS A 130 3.29 7.41 15.28
C CYS A 130 3.05 6.10 16.04
N TYR A 131 1.85 5.89 16.56
CA TYR A 131 1.39 4.56 16.98
C TYR A 131 1.51 3.55 15.83
N PRO A 132 1.51 2.24 16.10
CA PRO A 132 1.70 1.24 15.06
C PRO A 132 0.68 1.40 13.94
N ALA A 133 1.15 1.49 12.71
CA ALA A 133 0.28 1.43 11.55
C ALA A 133 -0.40 0.05 11.47
N TYR A 134 -1.62 0.00 10.96
CA TYR A 134 -2.34 -1.26 10.77
C TYR A 134 -1.69 -2.13 9.71
N ILE A 135 -1.18 -1.52 8.64
CA ILE A 135 -0.42 -2.23 7.62
C ILE A 135 0.47 -1.24 6.84
N CYS A 136 1.64 -1.72 6.42
CA CYS A 136 2.45 -1.04 5.41
C CYS A 136 3.20 -2.08 4.57
N GLY A 137 3.25 -1.86 3.26
CA GLY A 137 3.99 -2.75 2.35
C GLY A 137 3.62 -2.53 0.89
N PHE A 138 4.18 -3.38 0.05
CA PHE A 138 4.07 -3.29 -1.41
C PHE A 138 2.94 -4.14 -1.99
N SER A 139 2.53 -3.80 -3.21
CA SER A 139 1.76 -4.71 -4.07
C SER A 139 2.59 -5.95 -4.45
N PRO A 140 1.94 -7.04 -4.91
CA PRO A 140 2.64 -8.26 -5.32
C PRO A 140 3.72 -8.08 -6.39
N ASP A 141 3.58 -7.07 -7.24
CA ASP A 141 4.54 -6.73 -8.32
C ASP A 141 5.52 -5.60 -7.93
N GLY A 142 5.40 -5.05 -6.72
CA GLY A 142 6.30 -4.00 -6.23
C GLY A 142 6.09 -2.62 -6.83
N ASN A 143 5.01 -2.39 -7.57
CA ASN A 143 4.74 -1.13 -8.26
C ASN A 143 3.76 -0.21 -7.52
N ALA A 144 3.15 -0.67 -6.44
CA ALA A 144 2.39 0.14 -5.51
C ALA A 144 2.85 -0.10 -4.07
N MET A 145 2.66 0.90 -3.22
CA MET A 145 2.90 0.83 -1.78
C MET A 145 1.70 1.42 -1.07
N ILE A 146 1.30 0.80 0.03
CA ILE A 146 0.27 1.35 0.91
C ILE A 146 0.78 1.49 2.34
N LEU A 147 0.21 2.46 3.04
CA LEU A 147 0.28 2.62 4.49
C LEU A 147 -1.15 2.89 4.96
N ALA A 148 -1.63 2.13 5.95
CA ALA A 148 -2.89 2.42 6.63
C ALA A 148 -2.66 2.56 8.12
N ASP A 149 -3.24 3.60 8.72
CA ASP A 149 -3.25 3.82 10.16
C ASP A 149 -4.65 4.21 10.67
N ASP A 150 -4.74 4.60 11.95
CA ASP A 150 -6.00 5.02 12.61
C ASP A 150 -6.77 6.12 11.86
N GLY A 151 -6.11 6.91 11.00
CA GLY A 151 -6.72 8.03 10.30
C GLY A 151 -6.93 7.77 8.81
N ASP A 152 -5.86 7.40 8.12
CA ASP A 152 -5.78 7.51 6.66
C ASP A 152 -5.13 6.28 6.01
N VAL A 153 -5.54 6.03 4.77
CA VAL A 153 -4.85 5.15 3.84
C VAL A 153 -4.10 6.01 2.83
N TYR A 154 -2.79 5.83 2.77
CA TYR A 154 -1.90 6.45 1.81
C TYR A 154 -1.54 5.44 0.72
N VAL A 155 -1.63 5.86 -0.54
CA VAL A 155 -1.35 5.00 -1.69
C VAL A 155 -0.31 5.66 -2.58
N LEU A 156 0.80 4.96 -2.80
CA LEU A 156 1.84 5.36 -3.73
C LEU A 156 1.89 4.39 -4.88
N ALA A 157 2.19 4.91 -6.07
CA ALA A 157 2.53 4.12 -7.25
C ALA A 157 3.91 4.51 -7.75
N ARG A 158 4.67 3.53 -8.21
CA ARG A 158 5.93 3.74 -8.90
C ARG A 158 5.69 4.59 -10.13
N GLU A 159 6.53 5.60 -10.34
CA GLU A 159 6.51 6.39 -11.55
C GLU A 159 7.02 5.54 -12.71
N THR A 160 6.15 5.23 -13.66
CA THR A 160 6.59 4.65 -14.93
C THR A 160 7.24 5.76 -15.74
N ASN A 161 8.56 5.72 -15.89
CA ASN A 161 9.28 6.65 -16.75
C ASN A 161 8.78 6.46 -18.20
N PRO A 162 8.21 7.48 -18.87
CA PRO A 162 7.76 7.32 -20.26
C PRO A 162 8.93 7.13 -21.26
N GLU A 163 10.18 7.29 -20.84
CA GLU A 163 11.36 7.28 -21.71
C GLU A 163 12.13 5.94 -21.68
N GLY A 164 11.43 4.83 -21.90
CA GLY A 164 12.06 3.49 -21.93
C GLY A 164 11.48 2.49 -22.93
N GLY A 165 10.63 2.93 -23.87
CA GLY A 165 9.95 2.06 -24.83
C GLY A 165 10.39 2.30 -26.27
N ALA A 166 11.24 1.41 -26.79
CA ALA A 166 11.55 1.17 -28.20
C ALA A 166 12.31 2.27 -28.99
N ALA A 167 13.64 2.31 -28.80
CA ALA A 167 14.55 2.63 -29.90
C ALA A 167 15.45 1.42 -30.16
N ASN A 168 15.17 0.72 -31.26
CA ASN A 168 16.03 -0.13 -32.09
C ASN A 168 15.34 -1.44 -32.48
N ALA A 169 14.55 -1.36 -33.54
CA ALA A 169 14.40 -2.43 -34.51
C ALA A 169 14.70 -1.82 -35.88
N ALA A 170 15.98 -1.80 -36.22
CA ALA A 170 16.47 -1.67 -37.59
C ALA A 170 17.72 -2.54 -37.68
N ASP A 171 17.53 -3.75 -38.21
CA ASP A 171 18.46 -4.48 -39.06
C ASP A 171 17.63 -5.40 -39.97
#